data_AF-A0A350IHW8-F1
#
_entry.id   AF-A0A350IHW8-F1
#
_cell.length_a   1.000
_cell.length_b   1.000
_cell.length_c   1.000
_cell.angle_alpha   90.00
_cell.angle_beta   90.00
_cell.angle_gamma   90.00
#
_symmetry.space_group_name_H-M   'P 1'
#
loop_
_entity.id
_entity.type
_entity.pdbx_description
1 polymer ?
#
loop_
_entity_poly.entity_id
_entity_poly.type
_entity_poly.pdbx_seq_one_letter_code
_entity_poly.pdbx_strand_id
1 'polypeptide(L)'
;MERDYIRLNYWTSDRSLVVDYVFWDLGERGWRIYIISHIDYQGRDCSSHAAHWLQDNDSSYPYICWNGNIATLEQAKSVASLWAECTTEYIRSYKSFDNIASQLKDQFSWEDDYYYQYTNLRR
;
A
#
# COMPACT_ATOMS: atom_id res chain seq x y z
N MET A 1 18.99 11.29 16.55
CA MET A 1 17.92 11.92 15.76
C MET A 1 16.71 11.05 15.97
N GLU A 2 15.72 11.56 16.69
CA GLU A 2 14.41 10.92 16.81
C GLU A 2 13.83 10.89 15.40
N ARG A 3 13.61 9.70 14.84
CA ARG A 3 13.00 9.58 13.51
C ARG A 3 11.51 9.75 13.72
N ASP A 4 10.97 10.83 13.19
CA ASP A 4 9.55 11.14 13.32
C ASP A 4 8.75 10.09 12.56
N TYR A 5 7.84 9.44 13.27
CA TYR A 5 6.82 8.60 12.68
C TYR A 5 5.46 9.17 13.00
N ILE A 6 4.53 8.98 12.08
CA ILE A 6 3.14 9.42 12.24
C ILE A 6 2.28 8.15 12.17
N ARG A 7 1.40 7.95 13.15
CA ARG A 7 0.44 6.84 13.14
C ARG A 7 -0.95 7.36 12.85
N LEU A 8 -1.62 6.80 11.84
CA LEU A 8 -2.98 7.21 11.44
C LEU A 8 -3.79 5.99 11.01
N ASN A 9 -5.09 6.07 11.26
CA ASN A 9 -6.05 5.13 10.70
C ASN A 9 -6.61 5.66 9.39
N TYR A 10 -6.74 4.78 8.40
CA TYR A 10 -7.50 5.03 7.19
C TYR A 10 -8.75 4.16 7.17
N TRP A 11 -9.90 4.79 6.97
CA TRP A 11 -11.16 4.10 6.73
C TRP A 11 -11.41 4.07 5.24
N THR A 12 -11.72 2.89 4.70
CA THR A 12 -12.07 2.81 3.29
C THR A 12 -13.35 3.56 2.99
N SER A 13 -13.50 3.97 1.73
CA SER A 13 -14.65 4.74 1.25
C SER A 13 -15.99 4.07 1.57
N ASP A 14 -16.02 2.74 1.47
CA ASP A 14 -17.18 1.89 1.79
C ASP A 14 -17.30 1.52 3.29
N ARG A 15 -16.34 1.94 4.12
CA ARG A 15 -16.21 1.66 5.57
C ARG A 15 -16.15 0.17 5.93
N SER A 16 -15.85 -0.70 4.97
CA SER A 16 -15.74 -2.14 5.24
C SER A 16 -14.40 -2.53 5.85
N LEU A 17 -13.37 -1.68 5.71
CA LEU A 17 -12.04 -1.90 6.26
C LEU A 17 -11.51 -0.63 6.94
N VAL A 18 -10.85 -0.81 8.09
CA VAL A 18 -10.02 0.21 8.72
C VAL A 18 -8.59 -0.33 8.82
N VAL A 19 -7.62 0.45 8.33
CA VAL A 19 -6.21 0.09 8.35
C VAL A 19 -5.44 1.09 9.20
N ASP A 20 -4.73 0.57 10.18
CA ASP A 20 -3.80 1.32 11.03
C ASP A 20 -2.41 1.32 10.38
N TYR A 21 -1.92 2.51 10.09
CA TYR A 21 -0.64 2.73 9.42
C TYR A 21 0.34 3.48 10.30
N VAL A 22 1.61 3.11 10.18
CA VAL A 22 2.75 3.95 10.63
C VAL A 22 3.51 4.45 9.41
N PHE A 23 3.51 5.77 9.24
CA PHE A 23 4.29 6.51 8.26
C PHE A 23 5.65 6.85 8.88
N TRP A 24 6.71 6.25 8.36
CA TRP A 24 8.07 6.42 8.88
C TRP A 24 8.90 7.23 7.87
N ASP A 25 9.45 8.37 8.32
CA ASP A 25 10.41 9.15 7.53
C ASP A 25 11.83 8.53 7.57
N LEU A 26 12.30 8.04 6.42
CA LEU A 26 13.64 7.47 6.26
C LEU A 26 14.67 8.49 5.76
N GLY A 27 14.33 9.79 5.75
CA GLY A 27 15.15 10.88 5.25
C GLY A 27 15.25 10.86 3.73
N GLU A 28 16.47 10.88 3.18
CA GLU A 28 16.72 10.87 1.73
C GLU A 28 16.14 9.64 1.00
N ARG A 29 15.84 8.56 1.74
CA ARG A 29 15.20 7.36 1.21
C ARG A 29 13.67 7.48 1.06
N GLY A 30 13.10 8.62 1.47
CA GLY A 30 11.67 8.88 1.43
C GLY A 30 10.89 8.23 2.58
N TRP A 31 9.60 8.10 2.38
CA TRP A 31 8.65 7.58 3.36
C TRP A 31 8.41 6.09 3.18
N ARG A 32 8.26 5.38 4.30
CA ARG A 32 7.78 4.01 4.34
C ARG A 32 6.48 3.92 5.11
N ILE A 33 5.56 3.08 4.64
CA ILE A 33 4.21 2.93 5.19
C ILE A 33 4.05 1.52 5.73
N TYR A 34 4.17 1.36 7.05
CA TYR A 34 3.95 0.09 7.72
C TYR A 34 2.47 -0.16 7.95
N ILE A 35 2.03 -1.39 7.69
CA ILE A 35 0.68 -1.88 7.92
C ILE A 35 0.67 -2.54 9.30
N ILE A 36 0.05 -1.89 10.28
CA ILE A 36 -0.02 -2.40 11.65
C ILE A 36 -1.21 -3.34 11.84
N SER A 37 -2.30 -3.09 11.10
CA SER A 37 -3.47 -3.96 11.12
C SER A 37 -3.16 -5.33 10.52
N HIS A 38 -3.68 -6.37 11.18
CA HIS A 38 -3.80 -7.68 10.56
C HIS A 38 -5.02 -7.68 9.62
N ILE A 39 -4.79 -7.92 8.33
CA ILE A 39 -5.86 -7.96 7.33
C ILE A 39 -6.36 -9.39 7.16
N ASP A 40 -7.66 -9.58 7.36
CA ASP A 40 -8.33 -10.83 6.99
C ASP A 40 -8.67 -10.81 5.50
N TYR A 41 -7.93 -11.57 4.71
CA TYR A 41 -8.12 -11.68 3.26
C TYR A 41 -9.29 -12.60 2.86
N GLN A 42 -10.05 -13.15 3.82
CA GLN A 42 -11.24 -13.98 3.58
C GLN A 42 -11.01 -15.14 2.60
N GLY A 43 -9.85 -15.79 2.71
CA GLY A 43 -9.47 -16.92 1.85
C GLY A 43 -8.88 -16.54 0.48
N ARG A 44 -8.71 -15.24 0.21
CA ARG A 44 -7.90 -14.75 -0.93
C ARG A 44 -6.41 -14.93 -0.64
N ASP A 45 -5.60 -14.94 -1.69
CA ASP A 45 -4.15 -15.07 -1.56
C ASP A 45 -3.59 -13.85 -0.81
N CYS A 46 -3.05 -14.11 0.37
CA CYS A 46 -2.49 -13.09 1.26
C CYS A 46 -0.96 -12.96 1.13
N SER A 47 -0.34 -13.61 0.15
CA SER A 47 1.10 -13.51 -0.08
C SER A 47 1.53 -12.09 -0.41
N SER A 48 2.80 -11.77 -0.10
CA SER A 48 3.42 -10.46 -0.34
C SER A 48 3.23 -9.96 -1.77
N HIS A 49 3.36 -10.86 -2.74
CA HIS A 49 3.19 -10.57 -4.16
C HIS A 49 1.73 -10.33 -4.54
N ALA A 50 0.79 -11.12 -4.02
CA ALA A 50 -0.62 -11.01 -4.37
C ALA A 50 -1.28 -9.77 -3.75
N ALA A 51 -0.91 -9.42 -2.52
CA ALA A 51 -1.51 -8.34 -1.75
C ALA A 51 -0.62 -7.09 -1.62
N HIS A 52 0.49 -7.03 -2.38
CA HIS A 52 1.40 -5.87 -2.46
C HIS A 52 1.87 -5.34 -1.11
N TRP A 53 2.41 -6.23 -0.29
CA TRP A 53 3.13 -5.87 0.93
C TRP A 53 4.51 -6.54 0.93
N LEU A 54 5.46 -5.93 1.61
CA LEU A 54 6.80 -6.45 1.84
C LEU A 54 7.08 -6.48 3.34
N GLN A 55 8.06 -7.27 3.76
CA GLN A 55 8.52 -7.28 5.15
C GLN A 55 10.04 -7.37 5.12
N ASP A 56 10.71 -6.46 5.83
CA ASP A 56 12.14 -6.58 6.04
C ASP A 56 12.40 -7.78 6.96
N ASN A 57 13.50 -8.50 6.75
CA ASN A 57 13.84 -9.71 7.51
C ASN A 57 13.79 -9.52 9.04
N ASP A 58 14.09 -8.32 9.52
CA ASP A 58 14.15 -7.98 10.96
C ASP A 58 12.96 -7.14 11.46
N SER A 59 11.95 -6.88 10.61
CA SER A 59 10.78 -6.08 10.99
C SER A 59 9.63 -6.95 11.48
N SER A 60 8.97 -6.54 12.57
CA SER A 60 7.75 -7.18 13.06
C SER A 60 6.51 -6.86 12.22
N TYR A 61 6.57 -5.82 11.39
CA TYR A 61 5.42 -5.34 10.62
C TYR A 61 5.72 -5.29 9.12
N PRO A 62 4.77 -5.72 8.27
CA PRO A 62 4.86 -5.51 6.84
C PRO A 62 4.68 -4.03 6.49
N TYR A 63 5.15 -3.64 5.31
CA TYR A 63 4.97 -2.33 4.73
C TYR A 63 4.47 -2.43 3.28
N ILE A 64 3.83 -1.37 2.78
CA ILE A 64 3.28 -1.37 1.42
C ILE A 64 4.40 -1.52 0.39
N CYS A 65 4.23 -2.46 -0.55
CA CYS A 65 5.13 -2.57 -1.69
C CYS A 65 4.91 -1.38 -2.62
N TRP A 66 5.94 -0.55 -2.80
CA TRP A 66 5.92 0.57 -3.73
C TRP A 66 7.28 0.71 -4.38
N ASN A 67 7.29 0.75 -5.72
CA ASN A 67 8.54 0.83 -6.47
C ASN A 67 9.02 2.27 -6.70
N GLY A 68 8.15 3.27 -6.53
CA GLY A 68 8.50 4.69 -6.63
C GLY A 68 9.16 5.26 -5.37
N ASN A 69 9.79 6.43 -5.48
CA ASN A 69 10.17 7.20 -4.31
C ASN A 69 8.92 7.89 -3.74
N ILE A 70 8.69 7.76 -2.43
CA ILE A 70 7.62 8.47 -1.72
C ILE A 70 8.29 9.64 -1.01
N ALA A 71 8.37 10.80 -1.66
CA ALA A 71 9.17 11.92 -1.17
C ALA A 71 8.49 12.70 -0.05
N THR A 72 7.16 12.71 -0.01
CA THR A 72 6.40 13.50 0.96
C THR A 72 5.41 12.66 1.76
N LEU A 73 5.06 13.14 2.96
CA LEU A 73 4.01 12.53 3.78
C LEU A 73 2.67 12.50 3.03
N GLU A 74 2.36 13.51 2.21
CA GLU A 74 1.12 13.53 1.43
C GLU A 74 1.10 12.41 0.39
N GLN A 75 2.20 12.20 -0.34
CA GLN A 75 2.33 11.06 -1.24
C GLN A 75 2.20 9.74 -0.48
N ALA A 76 2.78 9.64 0.72
CA ALA A 76 2.68 8.44 1.54
C ALA A 76 1.23 8.15 1.93
N LYS A 77 0.47 9.17 2.36
CA LYS A 77 -0.96 9.04 2.68
C LYS A 77 -1.78 8.61 1.47
N SER A 78 -1.47 9.14 0.29
CA SER A 78 -2.08 8.71 -0.97
C SER A 78 -1.78 7.23 -1.24
N VAL A 79 -0.51 6.80 -1.21
CA VAL A 79 -0.18 5.37 -1.41
C VAL A 79 -0.91 4.48 -0.39
N ALA A 80 -1.01 4.91 0.87
CA ALA A 80 -1.73 4.18 1.92
C ALA A 80 -3.23 4.06 1.65
N SER A 81 -3.89 5.14 1.19
CA SER A 81 -5.31 5.09 0.86
C SER A 81 -5.56 4.20 -0.36
N LEU A 82 -4.74 4.32 -1.41
CA LEU A 82 -4.86 3.48 -2.60
C LEU A 82 -4.75 2.00 -2.25
N TRP A 83 -3.76 1.62 -1.44
CA TRP A 83 -3.58 0.23 -1.02
C TRP A 83 -4.78 -0.30 -0.23
N ALA A 84 -5.35 0.51 0.67
CA ALA A 84 -6.52 0.11 1.46
C ALA A 84 -7.78 -0.11 0.59
N GLU A 85 -8.04 0.80 -0.34
CA GLU A 85 -9.14 0.66 -1.30
C GLU A 85 -8.93 -0.57 -2.20
N CYS A 86 -7.71 -0.76 -2.70
CA CYS A 86 -7.37 -1.95 -3.49
C CYS A 86 -7.55 -3.24 -2.70
N THR A 87 -7.13 -3.27 -1.44
CA THR A 87 -7.25 -4.43 -0.56
C THR A 87 -8.72 -4.79 -0.33
N THR A 88 -9.57 -3.80 -0.11
CA THR A 88 -11.02 -3.99 0.06
C THR A 88 -11.65 -4.59 -1.19
N GLU A 89 -11.38 -4.01 -2.36
CA GLU A 89 -11.87 -4.54 -3.64
C GLU A 89 -11.25 -5.92 -3.99
N TYR A 90 -10.01 -6.18 -3.58
CA TYR A 90 -9.33 -7.45 -3.79
C TYR A 90 -9.95 -8.56 -2.94
N ILE A 91 -10.37 -8.24 -1.71
CA ILE A 91 -11.10 -9.16 -0.83
C ILE A 91 -12.50 -9.46 -1.41
N ARG A 92 -13.19 -8.42 -1.91
CA ARG A 92 -14.58 -8.52 -2.37
C ARG A 92 -14.73 -9.14 -3.75
N SER A 93 -13.72 -9.07 -4.61
CA SER A 93 -13.81 -9.46 -6.01
C SER A 93 -12.88 -10.61 -6.39
N TYR A 94 -13.02 -11.12 -7.61
CA TYR A 94 -12.09 -12.09 -8.20
C TYR A 94 -10.96 -11.42 -9.02
N LYS A 95 -10.87 -10.09 -9.03
CA LYS A 95 -9.84 -9.36 -9.79
C LYS A 95 -8.47 -9.50 -9.11
N SER A 96 -7.39 -9.37 -9.86
CA SER A 96 -6.06 -9.22 -9.27
C SER A 96 -5.90 -7.83 -8.65
N PHE A 97 -5.02 -7.72 -7.66
CA PHE A 97 -4.71 -6.44 -7.02
C PHE A 97 -4.20 -5.40 -8.04
N ASP A 98 -3.35 -5.82 -8.97
CA ASP A 98 -2.84 -4.95 -10.05
C ASP A 98 -3.94 -4.37 -10.93
N ASN A 99 -4.92 -5.18 -11.31
CA ASN A 99 -6.03 -4.72 -12.14
C ASN A 99 -6.89 -3.69 -11.41
N ILE A 100 -7.10 -3.89 -10.10
CA ILE A 100 -7.85 -2.95 -9.26
C ILE A 100 -7.06 -1.64 -9.10
N ALA A 101 -5.77 -1.74 -8.78
CA ALA A 101 -4.90 -0.58 -8.60
C ALA A 101 -4.82 0.28 -9.86
N SER A 102 -4.75 -0.34 -11.04
CA SER A 102 -4.81 0.38 -12.33
C SER A 102 -6.15 1.11 -12.49
N GLN A 103 -7.28 0.45 -12.22
CA GLN A 103 -8.61 1.05 -12.36
C GLN A 103 -8.84 2.23 -11.41
N LEU A 104 -8.40 2.10 -10.16
CA LEU A 104 -8.55 3.17 -9.18
C LEU A 104 -7.66 4.37 -9.50
N LYS A 105 -6.45 4.16 -10.03
CA LYS A 105 -5.59 5.26 -10.48
C LYS A 105 -6.23 6.10 -11.58
N ASP A 106 -6.78 5.44 -12.60
CA ASP A 106 -7.49 6.11 -13.68
C ASP A 106 -8.69 6.91 -13.14
N GLN A 107 -9.44 6.32 -12.20
CA GLN A 107 -10.63 6.93 -11.62
C GLN A 107 -10.32 8.18 -10.77
N PHE A 108 -9.20 8.17 -10.05
CA PHE A 108 -8.84 9.29 -9.18
C PHE A 108 -7.87 10.29 -9.84
N SER A 109 -7.44 10.06 -11.09
CA SER A 109 -6.53 10.94 -11.83
C SER A 109 -5.19 11.17 -11.11
N TRP A 110 -4.63 10.12 -10.52
CA TRP A 110 -3.35 10.19 -9.81
C TRP A 110 -2.25 10.22 -10.85
N GLU A 111 -1.54 11.35 -10.99
CA GLU A 111 -0.52 11.52 -12.03
C GLU A 111 0.48 10.35 -12.03
N ASP A 112 0.55 9.71 -13.19
CA ASP A 112 1.34 8.53 -13.52
C ASP A 112 2.83 8.82 -13.40
N ASP A 113 3.53 8.14 -12.50
CA ASP A 113 4.99 7.96 -12.63
C ASP A 113 5.55 6.69 -11.95
N TYR A 114 4.77 5.95 -11.15
CA TYR A 114 5.39 5.07 -10.13
C TYR A 114 5.04 3.58 -10.16
N TYR A 115 4.14 3.11 -11.06
CA TYR A 115 3.65 1.71 -11.02
C TYR A 115 4.19 0.78 -12.11
N TYR A 116 4.75 1.33 -13.19
CA TYR A 116 5.02 0.56 -14.41
C TYR A 116 6.20 -0.43 -14.33
N GLN A 117 6.90 -0.54 -13.21
CA GLN A 117 8.09 -1.40 -13.14
C GLN A 117 7.82 -2.85 -12.72
N TYR A 118 6.60 -3.21 -12.27
CA TYR A 118 6.34 -4.59 -11.85
C TYR A 118 5.86 -5.51 -12.98
N THR A 119 5.33 -4.97 -14.08
CA THR A 119 4.80 -5.77 -15.19
C THR A 119 5.85 -6.27 -16.18
N ASN A 120 7.12 -5.86 -16.05
CA ASN A 120 8.18 -6.19 -17.02
C ASN A 120 9.32 -7.09 -16.52
N LEU A 121 9.19 -7.75 -15.36
CA LEU A 121 10.23 -8.68 -14.84
C LEU A 121 9.88 -10.18 -14.95
N ARG A 122 9.05 -10.54 -15.94
CA ARG A 122 8.95 -11.94 -16.40
C ARG A 122 9.38 -12.08 -17.86
N ARG A 123 10.69 -12.07 -18.10
CA ARG A 123 11.40 -13.08 -18.90
C ARG A 123 12.91 -12.90 -18.85
#